data_AF-A0AAU9J2H8-F1
#
_entry.id   AF-A0AAU9J2H8-F1
#
_cell.length_a   1.000
_cell.length_b   1.000
_cell.length_c   1.000
_cell.angle_alpha   90.00
_cell.angle_beta   90.00
_cell.angle_gamma   90.00
#
_symmetry.space_group_name_H-M   'P 1'
#
loop_
_entity.id
_entity.type
_entity.pdbx_description
1 polymer ?
#
loop_
_entity_poly.entity_id
_entity_poly.type
_entity_poly.pdbx_seq_one_letter_code
_entity_poly.pdbx_strand_id
1 'polypeptide(L)'
;MGSSESNCGFRVIDVNPTSPAHQAGLISYLDFIVYANGIRLQQDGPLQNIISKSIRCKVFLKVFNILDQAFREIIVTPRNDWGGEGLLGATLRWEDWTEIPSLRIIEVFPNSLASELGLVENTDFILGTADETLNSLSRLEGILRHYEEATLFVYNSEIGEVRKIHVKNPEKKSLGCGVGEGVFHALDKAKIEALKKEKSEAKQEKPEEKKEDVIVTVPQQKPKDENIPPPPPPKAETHNIEKKPESSGVIKLLPPPSIYDLNDEKAGFQTNILKSKYIIQ
;
A
#
# COMPACT_ATOMS: atom_id res chain seq x y z
N MET A 1 -18.01 28.39 -19.29
CA MET A 1 -16.86 28.66 -18.41
C MET A 1 -16.67 27.41 -17.56
N GLY A 2 -15.73 26.54 -17.94
CA GLY A 2 -15.46 25.34 -17.15
C GLY A 2 -14.70 25.75 -15.91
N SER A 3 -15.28 25.54 -14.73
CA SER A 3 -14.53 25.56 -13.48
C SER A 3 -13.44 24.51 -13.60
N SER A 4 -12.20 24.93 -13.83
CA SER A 4 -11.04 24.07 -13.66
C SER A 4 -11.04 23.64 -12.21
N GLU A 5 -11.60 22.46 -11.92
CA GLU A 5 -11.42 21.86 -10.61
C GLU A 5 -9.92 21.82 -10.36
N SER A 6 -9.47 22.45 -9.27
CA SER A 6 -8.08 22.35 -8.86
C SER A 6 -7.77 20.87 -8.62
N ASN A 7 -6.67 20.38 -9.20
CA ASN A 7 -6.19 19.00 -9.02
C ASN A 7 -5.57 18.82 -7.63
N CYS A 8 -6.32 19.15 -6.58
CA CYS A 8 -5.86 19.21 -5.19
C CYS A 8 -6.80 18.47 -4.26
N GLY A 9 -6.21 17.86 -3.23
CA GLY A 9 -6.90 17.11 -2.19
C GLY A 9 -5.95 16.70 -1.07
N PHE A 10 -6.46 15.89 -0.15
CA PHE A 10 -5.65 15.37 0.95
C PHE A 10 -4.93 14.10 0.49
N ARG A 11 -3.64 14.20 0.13
CA ARG A 11 -2.79 13.04 -0.10
C ARG A 11 -2.72 12.21 1.17
N VAL A 12 -2.96 10.91 1.03
CA VAL A 12 -2.79 9.93 2.09
C VAL A 12 -1.31 9.62 2.21
N ILE A 13 -0.61 10.17 3.19
CA ILE A 13 0.85 9.98 3.34
C ILE A 13 1.14 8.62 3.96
N ASP A 14 0.44 8.31 5.05
CA ASP A 14 0.68 7.09 5.83
C ASP A 14 -0.65 6.49 6.28
N VAL A 15 -0.74 5.16 6.30
CA VAL A 15 -1.90 4.40 6.75
C VAL A 15 -1.44 3.33 7.72
N ASN A 16 -2.00 3.32 8.92
CA ASN A 16 -1.66 2.32 9.91
C ASN A 16 -2.35 0.96 9.59
N PRO A 17 -1.64 -0.19 9.62
CA PRO A 17 -2.18 -1.49 9.21
C PRO A 17 -3.44 -2.00 9.93
N THR A 18 -3.79 -1.47 11.11
CA THR A 18 -5.00 -1.89 11.85
C THR A 18 -6.11 -0.84 11.85
N SER A 19 -5.90 0.26 11.13
CA SER A 19 -6.78 1.42 11.19
C SER A 19 -8.01 1.31 10.30
N PRO A 20 -9.04 2.13 10.55
CA PRO A 20 -10.17 2.28 9.63
C PRO A 20 -9.77 2.64 8.21
N ALA A 21 -8.75 3.49 8.02
CA ALA A 21 -8.24 3.86 6.71
C ALA A 21 -7.68 2.65 5.94
N HIS A 22 -6.94 1.77 6.63
CA HIS A 22 -6.44 0.53 6.03
C HIS A 22 -7.59 -0.40 5.64
N GLN A 23 -8.55 -0.59 6.55
CA GLN A 23 -9.73 -1.42 6.30
C GLN A 23 -10.60 -0.91 5.14
N ALA A 24 -10.63 0.41 4.91
CA ALA A 24 -11.31 1.03 3.79
C ALA A 24 -10.52 0.96 2.46
N GLY A 25 -9.29 0.42 2.47
CA GLY A 25 -8.45 0.26 1.29
C GLY A 25 -7.80 1.56 0.81
N LEU A 26 -7.46 2.49 1.72
CA LEU A 26 -6.62 3.63 1.39
C LEU A 26 -5.15 3.21 1.22
N ILE A 27 -4.51 3.74 0.18
CA ILE A 27 -3.15 3.43 -0.24
C ILE A 27 -2.27 4.66 -0.03
N SER A 28 -1.23 4.51 0.79
CA SER A 28 -0.24 5.55 1.04
C SER A 28 0.38 6.08 -0.26
N TYR A 29 0.61 7.39 -0.31
CA TYR A 29 1.11 8.23 -1.41
C TYR A 29 0.29 8.25 -2.70
N LEU A 30 -0.36 7.15 -3.04
CA LEU A 30 -1.07 7.02 -4.31
C LEU A 30 -2.47 7.62 -4.24
N ASP A 31 -3.08 7.67 -3.06
CA ASP A 31 -4.43 8.18 -2.89
C ASP A 31 -4.50 9.63 -2.43
N PHE A 32 -5.51 10.32 -2.94
CA PHE A 32 -5.95 11.64 -2.52
C PHE A 32 -7.42 11.59 -2.14
N ILE A 33 -7.77 11.99 -0.92
CA ILE A 33 -9.16 12.18 -0.51
C ILE A 33 -9.62 13.54 -1.05
N VAL A 34 -10.63 13.52 -1.92
CA VAL A 34 -11.10 14.72 -2.65
C VAL A 34 -12.48 15.16 -2.19
N TYR A 35 -13.38 14.21 -1.90
CA TYR A 35 -14.70 14.50 -1.34
C TYR A 35 -14.96 13.63 -0.12
N ALA A 36 -15.76 14.15 0.81
CA ALA A 36 -16.33 13.40 1.91
C ALA A 36 -17.84 13.70 2.03
N ASN A 37 -18.67 12.66 2.05
CA ASN A 37 -20.14 12.75 2.06
C ASN A 37 -20.70 13.70 0.97
N GLY A 38 -20.11 13.64 -0.23
CA GLY A 38 -20.48 14.50 -1.36
C GLY A 38 -19.94 15.94 -1.32
N ILE A 39 -19.27 16.33 -0.22
CA ILE A 39 -18.70 17.67 -0.07
C ILE A 39 -17.26 17.69 -0.60
N ARG A 40 -16.96 18.63 -1.50
CA ARG A 40 -15.60 18.87 -2.00
C ARG A 40 -14.71 19.39 -0.86
N LEU A 41 -13.60 18.72 -0.63
CA LEU A 41 -12.64 19.11 0.40
C LEU A 41 -11.78 20.29 -0.04
N GLN A 42 -11.29 21.04 0.94
CA GLN A 42 -10.39 22.19 0.78
C GLN A 42 -9.31 22.11 1.88
N GLN A 43 -8.20 22.83 1.72
CA GLN A 43 -7.06 22.80 2.64
C GLN A 43 -7.45 23.11 4.10
N ASP A 44 -8.12 24.25 4.31
CA ASP A 44 -8.67 24.65 5.62
C ASP A 44 -10.13 24.20 5.77
N GLY A 45 -10.49 23.14 5.04
CA GLY A 45 -11.86 22.74 4.77
C GLY A 45 -12.48 21.80 5.80
N PRO A 46 -13.58 21.13 5.44
CA PRO A 46 -14.47 20.47 6.38
C PRO A 46 -14.02 19.08 6.81
N LEU A 47 -12.89 18.55 6.30
CA LEU A 47 -12.55 17.14 6.47
C LEU A 47 -12.50 16.74 7.95
N GLN A 48 -11.77 17.49 8.78
CA GLN A 48 -11.63 17.17 10.20
C GLN A 48 -13.01 17.18 10.88
N ASN A 49 -13.81 18.22 10.63
CA ASN A 49 -15.16 18.34 11.18
C ASN A 49 -16.09 17.20 10.75
N ILE A 50 -16.04 16.78 9.47
CA ILE A 50 -16.85 15.66 8.96
C ILE A 50 -16.48 14.37 9.68
N ILE A 51 -15.18 14.10 9.82
CA ILE A 51 -14.70 12.86 10.46
C ILE A 51 -15.03 12.85 11.96
N SER A 52 -14.75 13.94 12.69
CA SER A 52 -15.01 14.03 14.13
C SER A 52 -16.51 13.97 14.47
N LYS A 53 -17.39 14.46 13.59
CA LYS A 53 -18.85 14.32 13.75
C LYS A 53 -19.40 12.94 13.34
N SER A 54 -18.60 12.13 12.66
CA SER A 54 -19.02 10.83 12.11
C SER A 54 -18.36 9.64 12.81
N ILE A 55 -17.95 9.79 14.07
CA ILE A 55 -17.37 8.69 14.86
C ILE A 55 -18.39 7.53 14.95
N ARG A 56 -17.94 6.33 14.59
CA ARG A 56 -18.73 5.08 14.49
C ARG A 56 -19.84 5.11 13.44
N CYS A 57 -19.85 6.11 12.56
CA CYS A 57 -20.77 6.24 11.44
C CYS A 57 -20.03 6.09 10.11
N LYS A 58 -20.72 5.60 9.08
CA LYS A 58 -20.15 5.48 7.73
C LYS A 58 -19.93 6.86 7.11
N VAL A 59 -18.72 7.09 6.61
CA VAL A 59 -18.34 8.26 5.80
C VAL A 59 -18.02 7.77 4.39
N PHE A 60 -18.67 8.37 3.40
CA PHE A 60 -18.44 8.09 1.99
C PHE A 60 -17.33 9.00 1.47
N LEU A 61 -16.20 8.44 1.08
CA LEU A 61 -15.07 9.20 0.54
C LEU A 61 -14.97 8.97 -0.96
N LYS A 62 -14.74 10.05 -1.70
CA LYS A 62 -14.30 9.98 -3.10
C LYS A 62 -12.81 10.22 -3.15
N VAL A 63 -12.08 9.22 -3.62
CA VAL A 63 -10.62 9.16 -3.61
C VAL A 63 -10.11 9.16 -5.03
N PHE A 64 -9.14 10.00 -5.33
CA PHE A 64 -8.39 9.97 -6.59
C PHE A 64 -7.10 9.17 -6.38
N ASN A 65 -6.86 8.15 -7.19
CA ASN A 65 -5.59 7.44 -7.20
C ASN A 65 -4.71 8.00 -8.33
N ILE A 66 -3.55 8.54 -7.98
CA ILE A 66 -2.66 9.22 -8.92
C ILE A 66 -1.95 8.25 -9.87
N LEU A 67 -1.74 6.99 -9.46
CA LEU A 67 -1.14 5.99 -10.32
C LEU A 67 -2.13 5.50 -11.38
N ASP A 68 -3.37 5.25 -10.95
CA ASP A 68 -4.45 4.81 -11.83
C ASP A 68 -5.09 5.94 -12.63
N GLN A 69 -4.83 7.20 -12.26
CA GLN A 69 -5.46 8.39 -12.82
C GLN A 69 -7.00 8.31 -12.80
N ALA A 70 -7.54 7.73 -11.72
CA ALA A 70 -8.96 7.39 -11.62
C ALA A 70 -9.53 7.72 -10.23
N PHE A 71 -10.82 8.08 -10.22
CA PHE A 71 -11.58 8.23 -8.98
C PHE A 71 -12.24 6.91 -8.60
N ARG A 72 -12.27 6.63 -7.29
CA ARG A 72 -13.07 5.56 -6.70
C ARG A 72 -13.78 6.03 -5.45
N GLU A 73 -14.86 5.35 -5.12
CA GLU A 73 -15.61 5.60 -3.88
C GLU A 73 -15.28 4.52 -2.87
N ILE A 74 -15.04 4.93 -1.63
CA ILE A 74 -14.81 4.04 -0.50
C ILE A 74 -15.68 4.45 0.68
N ILE A 75 -15.92 3.51 1.59
CA ILE A 75 -16.64 3.78 2.83
C ILE A 75 -15.67 3.54 3.97
N VAL A 76 -15.49 4.54 4.82
CA VAL A 76 -14.70 4.43 6.05
C VAL A 76 -15.59 4.64 7.26
N THR A 77 -15.31 3.96 8.36
CA THR A 77 -16.00 4.17 9.64
C THR A 77 -14.98 4.69 10.66
N PRO A 78 -14.91 6.01 10.89
CA PRO A 78 -13.98 6.58 11.86
C PRO A 78 -14.23 6.02 13.26
N ARG A 79 -13.18 5.66 14.00
CA ARG A 79 -13.30 5.15 15.37
C ARG A 79 -12.02 5.44 16.15
N ASN A 80 -12.10 5.45 17.46
CA ASN A 80 -10.97 5.68 18.38
C ASN A 80 -10.56 4.42 19.15
N ASP A 81 -11.21 3.28 18.90
CA ASP A 81 -11.02 2.01 19.61
C ASP A 81 -10.19 0.99 18.82
N TRP A 82 -9.41 1.45 17.83
CA TRP A 82 -8.58 0.57 16.99
C TRP A 82 -7.14 0.40 17.49
N GLY A 83 -6.76 1.09 18.57
CA GLY A 83 -5.47 0.92 19.23
C GLY A 83 -4.33 1.80 18.72
N GLY A 84 -4.61 2.82 17.91
CA GLY A 84 -3.61 3.80 17.46
C GLY A 84 -4.13 5.24 17.47
N GLU A 85 -3.38 6.14 16.84
CA GLU A 85 -3.63 7.58 16.91
C GLU A 85 -4.63 8.08 15.86
N GLY A 86 -5.63 8.83 16.33
CA GLY A 86 -6.62 9.49 15.49
C GLY A 86 -7.79 8.60 15.07
N LEU A 87 -8.77 9.18 14.40
CA LEU A 87 -10.06 8.54 14.07
C LEU A 87 -10.02 7.66 12.82
N LEU A 88 -9.14 8.00 11.87
CA LEU A 88 -8.93 7.21 10.65
C LEU A 88 -7.69 6.34 10.72
N GLY A 89 -6.71 6.71 11.55
CA GLY A 89 -5.35 6.14 11.52
C GLY A 89 -4.66 6.30 10.19
N ALA A 90 -4.76 7.50 9.62
CA ALA A 90 -4.02 7.94 8.45
C ALA A 90 -3.43 9.33 8.67
N THR A 91 -2.23 9.56 8.13
CA THR A 91 -1.61 10.89 8.04
C THR A 91 -1.94 11.50 6.70
N LEU A 92 -2.47 12.73 6.71
CA LEU A 92 -2.89 13.41 5.50
C LEU A 92 -2.12 14.72 5.29
N ARG A 93 -1.87 15.08 4.02
CA ARG A 93 -1.33 16.38 3.62
C ARG A 93 -2.11 16.96 2.45
N TRP A 94 -2.40 18.26 2.50
CA TRP A 94 -3.02 18.94 1.36
C TRP A 94 -1.97 19.18 0.26
N GLU A 95 -2.17 18.58 -0.91
CA GLU A 95 -1.24 18.65 -2.05
C GLU A 95 -2.00 18.63 -3.37
N ASP A 96 -1.35 19.06 -4.45
CA ASP A 96 -1.81 18.79 -5.81
C ASP A 96 -1.30 17.43 -6.33
N TRP A 97 -2.00 16.86 -7.30
CA TRP A 97 -1.66 15.57 -7.92
C TRP A 97 -1.18 15.71 -9.37
N THR A 98 -0.49 16.80 -9.70
CA THR A 98 0.01 17.03 -11.07
C THR A 98 1.03 15.99 -11.50
N GLU A 99 1.94 15.62 -10.59
CA GLU A 99 3.00 14.64 -10.84
C GLU A 99 3.10 13.63 -9.71
N ILE A 100 3.50 12.40 -10.05
CA ILE A 100 3.81 11.37 -9.07
C ILE A 100 5.24 11.58 -8.60
N PRO A 101 5.48 11.93 -7.32
CA PRO A 101 6.83 12.04 -6.80
C PRO A 101 7.46 10.65 -6.79
N SER A 102 8.54 10.46 -7.54
CA SER A 102 9.19 9.14 -7.62
C SER A 102 10.67 9.24 -7.98
N LEU A 103 11.51 8.57 -7.20
CA LEU A 103 12.91 8.29 -7.46
C LEU A 103 13.08 6.80 -7.75
N ARG A 104 13.44 6.44 -8.98
CA ARG A 104 13.57 5.03 -9.37
C ARG A 104 14.90 4.47 -8.90
N ILE A 105 14.90 3.32 -8.24
CA ILE A 105 16.12 2.59 -7.95
C ILE A 105 16.60 1.93 -9.24
N ILE A 106 17.84 2.23 -9.65
CA ILE A 106 18.45 1.71 -10.87
C ILE A 106 19.40 0.56 -10.54
N GLU A 107 20.18 0.72 -9.49
CA GLU A 107 21.23 -0.19 -9.07
C GLU A 107 21.32 -0.19 -7.55
N VAL A 108 21.63 -1.33 -6.94
CA VAL A 108 21.80 -1.49 -5.49
C VAL A 108 23.17 -2.13 -5.27
N PHE A 109 24.08 -1.41 -4.61
CA PHE A 109 25.42 -1.94 -4.38
C PHE A 109 25.41 -3.03 -3.31
N PRO A 110 26.17 -4.13 -3.46
CA PRO A 110 26.28 -5.15 -2.42
C PRO A 110 26.82 -4.59 -1.10
N ASN A 111 26.34 -5.10 0.03
CA ASN A 111 26.72 -4.65 1.38
C ASN A 111 26.48 -3.15 1.63
N SER A 112 25.52 -2.56 0.89
CA SER A 112 25.06 -1.19 1.12
C SER A 112 23.83 -1.15 2.02
N LEU A 113 23.52 0.04 2.54
CA LEU A 113 22.28 0.29 3.27
C LEU A 113 21.05 -0.01 2.39
N ALA A 114 21.08 0.30 1.10
CA ALA A 114 20.02 -0.04 0.15
C ALA A 114 19.76 -1.55 0.08
N SER A 115 20.84 -2.34 0.03
CA SER A 115 20.76 -3.80 0.00
C SER A 115 20.21 -4.36 1.31
N GLU A 116 20.64 -3.82 2.45
CA GLU A 116 20.16 -4.22 3.79
C GLU A 116 18.67 -3.91 4.00
N LEU A 117 18.19 -2.80 3.42
CA LEU A 117 16.80 -2.38 3.45
C LEU A 117 15.91 -3.15 2.46
N GLY A 118 16.48 -4.04 1.64
CA GLY A 118 15.73 -4.82 0.64
C GLY A 118 15.18 -3.95 -0.49
N LEU A 119 15.89 -2.89 -0.88
CA LEU A 119 15.57 -2.16 -2.10
C LEU A 119 15.90 -3.05 -3.31
N VAL A 120 15.01 -3.02 -4.30
CA VAL A 120 15.07 -3.85 -5.50
C VAL A 120 15.25 -2.97 -6.73
N GLU A 121 16.33 -3.23 -7.44
CA GLU A 121 16.70 -2.56 -8.69
C GLU A 121 15.58 -2.60 -9.72
N ASN A 122 15.42 -1.50 -10.46
CA ASN A 122 14.50 -1.33 -11.57
C ASN A 122 13.01 -1.45 -11.27
N THR A 123 12.61 -2.01 -10.13
CA THR A 123 11.22 -2.17 -9.71
C THR A 123 10.79 -1.20 -8.62
N ASP A 124 11.73 -0.73 -7.80
CA ASP A 124 11.41 0.17 -6.70
C ASP A 124 11.46 1.64 -7.09
N PHE A 125 10.50 2.38 -6.52
CA PHE A 125 10.35 3.82 -6.66
C PHE A 125 10.16 4.43 -5.28
N ILE A 126 11.13 5.20 -4.79
CA ILE A 126 11.00 5.96 -3.55
C ILE A 126 10.09 7.15 -3.83
N LEU A 127 8.96 7.25 -3.12
CA LEU A 127 7.97 8.31 -3.31
C LEU A 127 8.19 9.51 -2.39
N GLY A 128 8.63 9.24 -1.16
CA GLY A 128 8.79 10.28 -0.15
C GLY A 128 9.02 9.78 1.26
N THR A 129 8.96 10.72 2.19
CA THR A 129 8.96 10.51 3.64
C THR A 129 7.70 11.09 4.28
N ALA A 130 7.41 10.69 5.52
CA ALA A 130 6.22 11.17 6.25
C ALA A 130 6.05 12.71 6.29
N ASP A 131 7.14 13.46 6.08
CA ASP A 131 7.15 14.91 6.13
C ASP A 131 7.31 15.56 4.75
N GLU A 132 7.82 14.86 3.73
CA GLU A 132 8.15 15.45 2.43
C GLU A 132 8.01 14.48 1.24
N THR A 133 7.61 14.99 0.08
CA THR A 133 7.67 14.25 -1.20
C THR A 133 9.08 14.29 -1.76
N LEU A 134 9.55 13.19 -2.35
CA LEU A 134 10.92 13.09 -2.89
C LEU A 134 10.93 13.10 -4.41
N ASN A 135 11.44 14.20 -4.98
CA ASN A 135 11.57 14.39 -6.43
C ASN A 135 13.03 14.49 -6.89
N SER A 136 13.98 14.51 -5.95
CA SER A 136 15.41 14.56 -6.27
C SER A 136 16.28 13.83 -5.26
N LEU A 137 17.36 13.21 -5.75
CA LEU A 137 18.40 12.54 -4.96
C LEU A 137 19.02 13.50 -3.96
N SER A 138 19.25 14.76 -4.32
CA SER A 138 19.80 15.74 -3.38
C SER A 138 18.91 15.91 -2.14
N ARG A 139 17.60 15.80 -2.30
CA ARG A 139 16.67 15.85 -1.17
C ARG A 139 16.74 14.59 -0.33
N LEU A 140 16.74 13.42 -0.97
CA LEU A 140 16.89 12.13 -0.28
C LEU A 140 18.19 12.07 0.51
N GLU A 141 19.32 12.45 -0.09
CA GLU A 141 20.61 12.50 0.61
C GLU A 141 20.61 13.53 1.75
N GLY A 142 19.96 14.67 1.56
CA GLY A 142 19.80 15.68 2.62
C GLY A 142 19.10 15.10 3.85
N ILE A 143 18.02 14.34 3.65
CA ILE A 143 17.30 13.65 4.73
C ILE A 143 18.20 12.62 5.41
N LEU A 144 18.89 11.78 4.63
CA LEU A 144 19.76 10.72 5.17
C LEU A 144 20.99 11.25 5.93
N ARG A 145 21.46 12.46 5.60
CA ARG A 145 22.55 13.13 6.32
C ARG A 145 22.08 13.89 7.56
N HIS A 146 20.84 14.36 7.56
CA HIS A 146 20.29 15.16 8.65
C HIS A 146 19.74 14.29 9.77
N TYR A 147 19.03 13.22 9.43
CA TYR A 147 18.33 12.36 10.37
C TYR A 147 18.99 11.00 10.50
N GLU A 148 19.10 10.49 11.73
CA GLU A 148 19.63 9.14 12.02
C GLU A 148 18.59 8.06 11.72
N GLU A 149 17.30 8.39 11.81
CA GLU A 149 16.22 7.50 11.43
C GLU A 149 15.26 8.22 10.49
N ALA A 150 14.84 7.54 9.42
CA ALA A 150 13.88 8.06 8.45
C ALA A 150 12.93 6.96 8.02
N THR A 151 11.71 7.33 7.62
CA THR A 151 10.74 6.39 7.06
C THR A 151 10.54 6.74 5.58
N LEU A 152 10.92 5.81 4.70
CA LEU A 152 10.73 5.93 3.27
C LEU A 152 9.47 5.15 2.84
N PHE A 153 8.70 5.75 1.95
CA PHE A 153 7.60 5.07 1.26
C PHE A 153 8.06 4.69 -0.13
N VAL A 154 8.05 3.38 -0.41
CA VAL A 154 8.60 2.82 -1.64
C VAL A 154 7.52 2.03 -2.36
N TYR A 155 7.18 2.45 -3.58
CA TYR A 155 6.33 1.67 -4.46
C TYR A 155 7.16 0.65 -5.22
N ASN A 156 6.69 -0.59 -5.28
CA ASN A 156 7.30 -1.59 -6.14
C ASN A 156 6.38 -1.95 -7.30
N SER A 157 6.88 -1.76 -8.51
CA SER A 157 6.10 -1.90 -9.73
C SER A 157 5.76 -3.34 -10.07
N GLU A 158 6.50 -4.33 -9.57
CA GLU A 158 6.22 -5.74 -9.80
C GLU A 158 5.04 -6.21 -8.95
N ILE A 159 5.10 -5.98 -7.64
CA ILE A 159 4.04 -6.35 -6.68
C ILE A 159 2.84 -5.39 -6.73
N GLY A 160 3.04 -4.14 -7.14
CA GLY A 160 2.00 -3.13 -7.22
C GLY A 160 1.60 -2.51 -5.88
N GLU A 161 2.48 -2.57 -4.87
CA GLU A 161 2.20 -2.10 -3.51
C GLU A 161 3.21 -1.04 -3.05
N VAL A 162 2.76 -0.19 -2.12
CA VAL A 162 3.61 0.76 -1.40
C VAL A 162 4.01 0.14 -0.06
N ARG A 163 5.31 -0.02 0.15
CA ARG A 163 5.89 -0.48 1.42
C ARG A 163 6.52 0.65 2.20
N LYS A 164 6.45 0.53 3.52
CA LYS A 164 7.13 1.42 4.45
C LYS A 164 8.48 0.79 4.83
N ILE A 165 9.57 1.50 4.53
CA ILE A 165 10.93 1.10 4.89
C ILE A 165 11.43 2.05 5.96
N HIS A 166 11.76 1.50 7.13
CA HIS A 166 12.39 2.25 8.19
C HIS A 166 13.91 2.18 8.05
N VAL A 167 14.52 3.32 7.78
CA VAL A 167 15.95 3.48 7.56
C VAL A 167 16.61 3.92 8.85
N LYS A 168 17.58 3.14 9.33
CA LYS A 168 18.46 3.52 10.45
C LYS A 168 19.86 3.75 9.91
N ASN A 169 20.35 4.98 10.05
CA ASN A 169 21.60 5.44 9.49
C ASN A 169 22.37 6.31 10.51
N PRO A 170 22.79 5.74 11.66
CA PRO A 170 23.52 6.50 12.69
C PRO A 170 24.84 7.07 12.16
N GLU A 171 25.46 6.40 11.20
CA GLU A 171 26.72 6.82 10.58
C GLU A 171 26.53 7.82 9.42
N LYS A 172 25.28 8.20 9.11
CA LYS A 172 24.93 9.20 8.07
C LYS A 172 25.55 8.88 6.71
N LYS A 173 25.67 7.58 6.40
CA LYS A 173 26.18 7.05 5.14
C LYS A 173 25.20 7.33 4.00
N SER A 174 25.69 7.27 2.77
CA SER A 174 24.80 7.23 1.60
C SER A 174 24.01 5.91 1.57
N LEU A 175 22.90 5.92 0.84
CA LEU A 175 22.05 4.72 0.68
C LEU A 175 22.81 3.60 -0.05
N GLY A 176 23.76 3.94 -0.94
CA GLY A 176 24.51 2.97 -1.72
C GLY A 176 23.65 2.33 -2.82
N CYS A 177 22.88 3.14 -3.52
CA CYS A 177 22.14 2.76 -4.72
C CYS A 177 22.27 3.83 -5.81
N GLY A 178 22.21 3.42 -7.06
CA GLY A 178 21.97 4.31 -8.20
C GLY A 178 20.50 4.73 -8.23
N VAL A 179 20.23 6.02 -8.35
CA VAL A 179 18.87 6.59 -8.40
C VAL A 179 18.67 7.30 -9.73
N GLY A 180 17.55 7.02 -10.39
CA GLY A 180 17.12 7.67 -11.62
C GLY A 180 16.07 8.73 -11.35
N GLU A 181 16.26 9.91 -11.96
CA GLU A 181 15.39 11.08 -11.86
C GLU A 181 14.87 11.51 -13.24
N GLY A 182 13.73 12.19 -13.27
CA GLY A 182 13.15 12.77 -14.48
C GLY A 182 12.24 11.83 -15.27
N VAL A 183 11.79 12.29 -16.44
CA VAL A 183 10.65 11.70 -17.19
C VAL A 183 10.86 10.24 -17.61
N PHE A 184 12.11 9.83 -17.84
CA PHE A 184 12.45 8.43 -18.18
C PHE A 184 12.33 7.48 -16.98
N HIS A 185 12.45 8.02 -15.77
CA HIS A 185 12.39 7.29 -14.51
C HIS A 185 11.10 7.56 -13.73
N ALA A 186 10.23 8.40 -14.26
CA ALA A 186 8.94 8.72 -13.67
C ALA A 186 8.06 7.47 -13.56
N LEU A 187 7.41 7.34 -12.41
CA LEU A 187 6.42 6.31 -12.15
C LEU A 187 5.19 6.52 -13.04
N ASP A 188 4.95 5.57 -13.96
CA ASP A 188 3.85 5.62 -14.92
C ASP A 188 3.27 4.22 -15.10
N LYS A 189 1.97 4.07 -14.83
CA LYS A 189 1.26 2.80 -14.91
C LYS A 189 1.32 2.18 -16.30
N ALA A 190 1.17 2.97 -17.37
CA ALA A 190 1.21 2.46 -18.74
C ALA A 190 2.58 1.87 -19.08
N LYS A 191 3.66 2.53 -18.64
CA LYS A 191 5.02 2.02 -18.79
C LYS A 191 5.24 0.73 -17.99
N ILE A 192 4.74 0.68 -16.76
CA ILE A 192 4.86 -0.53 -15.92
C ILE A 192 4.14 -1.71 -16.56
N GLU A 193 2.92 -1.50 -17.06
CA GLU A 193 2.14 -2.55 -17.70
C GLU A 193 2.76 -3.03 -19.01
N ALA A 194 3.32 -2.12 -19.82
CA ALA A 194 4.05 -2.47 -21.04
C ALA A 194 5.27 -3.35 -20.72
N LEU A 195 6.08 -2.96 -19.73
CA LEU A 195 7.25 -3.74 -19.30
C LEU A 195 6.87 -5.12 -18.73
N LYS A 196 5.71 -5.23 -18.07
CA LYS A 196 5.20 -6.54 -17.60
C LYS A 196 4.80 -7.44 -18.77
N LYS A 197 4.13 -6.88 -19.80
CA LYS A 197 3.73 -7.63 -21.01
C LYS A 197 4.94 -8.16 -21.76
N GLU A 198 5.92 -7.30 -22.05
CA GLU A 198 7.17 -7.70 -22.74
C GLU A 198 7.91 -8.83 -21.99
N LYS A 199 8.04 -8.72 -20.65
CA LYS A 199 8.66 -9.78 -19.84
C LYS A 199 7.88 -11.09 -19.84
N SER A 200 6.55 -11.02 -19.95
CA SER A 200 5.70 -12.22 -20.01
C SER A 200 5.78 -12.92 -21.37
N GLU A 201 5.89 -12.15 -22.45
CA GLU A 201 6.04 -12.64 -23.83
C GLU A 201 7.45 -13.21 -24.06
N ALA A 202 8.50 -12.53 -23.57
CA ALA A 202 9.88 -13.03 -23.67
C ALA A 202 10.13 -14.32 -22.86
N LYS A 203 9.35 -14.59 -21.80
CA LYS A 203 9.40 -15.86 -21.06
C LYS A 203 8.73 -17.02 -21.83
N GLN A 204 7.91 -16.73 -22.85
CA GLN A 204 7.28 -17.74 -23.71
C GLN A 204 8.13 -18.13 -24.93
N GLU A 205 9.18 -17.35 -25.26
CA GLU A 205 10.02 -17.54 -26.46
C GLU A 205 11.41 -18.17 -26.20
N LYS A 206 11.61 -18.97 -25.13
CA LYS A 206 12.89 -19.70 -24.99
C LYS A 206 12.92 -20.94 -25.90
N PRO A 207 14.01 -21.21 -26.68
CA PRO A 207 14.04 -22.22 -27.73
C PRO A 207 13.92 -23.65 -27.18
N GLU A 208 13.21 -24.52 -27.92
CA GLU A 208 13.26 -25.97 -27.73
C GLU A 208 14.73 -26.44 -27.70
N GLU A 209 15.19 -26.90 -26.52
CA GLU A 209 16.42 -27.68 -26.41
C GLU A 209 16.26 -28.93 -27.26
N LYS A 210 17.04 -29.02 -28.35
CA LYS A 210 17.27 -30.27 -29.07
C LYS A 210 17.86 -31.27 -28.08
N LYS A 211 17.06 -32.29 -27.74
CA LYS A 211 17.55 -33.48 -27.06
C LYS A 211 18.50 -34.20 -28.02
N GLU A 212 19.80 -34.14 -27.73
CA GLU A 212 20.77 -35.07 -28.31
C GLU A 212 20.60 -36.42 -27.62
N ASP A 213 20.24 -37.45 -28.40
CA ASP A 213 20.15 -38.83 -27.95
C ASP A 213 21.55 -39.38 -27.60
N VAL A 214 21.90 -39.36 -26.31
CA VAL A 214 23.06 -40.10 -25.81
C VAL A 214 22.66 -41.56 -25.61
N ILE A 215 23.05 -42.42 -26.55
CA ILE A 215 22.89 -43.87 -26.46
C ILE A 215 23.91 -44.40 -25.44
N VAL A 216 23.45 -44.70 -24.21
CA VAL A 216 24.22 -45.48 -23.24
C VAL A 216 23.82 -46.94 -23.35
N THR A 217 24.73 -47.77 -23.85
CA THR A 217 24.55 -49.23 -23.97
C THR A 217 24.67 -49.89 -22.59
N VAL A 218 23.60 -50.48 -22.09
CA VAL A 218 23.59 -51.30 -20.87
C VAL A 218 23.57 -52.79 -21.27
N PRO A 219 24.50 -53.65 -20.80
CA PRO A 219 24.43 -55.09 -21.04
C PRO A 219 23.34 -55.73 -20.17
N GLN A 220 22.47 -56.54 -20.79
CA GLN A 220 21.42 -57.30 -20.13
C GLN A 220 21.98 -58.47 -19.30
N GLN A 221 21.51 -58.63 -18.07
CA GLN A 221 21.48 -59.92 -17.36
C GLN A 221 20.05 -60.27 -16.91
N LYS A 222 19.70 -61.54 -17.11
CA LYS A 222 18.39 -62.17 -16.90
C LYS A 222 17.93 -62.14 -15.42
N PRO A 223 16.61 -62.11 -15.17
CA PRO A 223 16.05 -62.14 -13.82
C PRO A 223 16.05 -63.57 -13.23
N LYS A 224 16.29 -63.68 -11.92
CA LYS A 224 16.01 -64.87 -11.10
C LYS A 224 14.80 -64.57 -10.22
N ASP A 225 13.85 -65.51 -10.20
CA ASP A 225 12.66 -65.54 -9.36
C ASP A 225 13.00 -65.50 -7.86
N GLU A 226 12.31 -64.65 -7.10
CA GLU A 226 12.11 -64.87 -5.68
C GLU A 226 10.72 -64.37 -5.25
N ASN A 227 9.90 -65.31 -4.77
CA ASN A 227 8.53 -65.14 -4.31
C ASN A 227 8.45 -64.26 -3.06
N ILE A 228 7.61 -63.21 -3.08
CA ILE A 228 7.17 -62.50 -1.86
C ILE A 228 5.64 -62.37 -1.88
N PRO A 229 4.91 -62.85 -0.85
CA PRO A 229 3.45 -62.76 -0.79
C PRO A 229 2.95 -61.35 -0.39
N PRO A 230 1.72 -60.97 -0.80
CA PRO A 230 1.20 -59.62 -0.60
C PRO A 230 0.71 -59.35 0.85
N PRO A 231 0.79 -58.10 1.33
CA PRO A 231 0.34 -57.71 2.67
C PRO A 231 -1.20 -57.51 2.77
N PRO A 232 -1.79 -57.66 3.96
CA PRO A 232 -3.25 -57.58 4.17
C PRO A 232 -3.77 -56.13 4.30
N PRO A 233 -5.07 -55.88 4.01
CA PRO A 233 -5.68 -54.56 4.07
C PRO A 233 -6.03 -54.10 5.51
N PRO A 234 -5.92 -52.79 5.82
CA PRO A 234 -6.33 -52.25 7.12
C PRO A 234 -7.84 -52.06 7.26
N LYS A 235 -8.32 -52.27 8.49
CA LYS A 235 -9.72 -52.27 8.92
C LYS A 235 -10.30 -50.86 9.09
N ALA A 236 -11.60 -50.75 8.88
CA ALA A 236 -12.42 -49.58 9.16
C ALA A 236 -12.57 -49.33 10.67
N GLU A 237 -12.39 -48.08 11.10
CA GLU A 237 -12.81 -47.59 12.41
C GLU A 237 -13.69 -46.35 12.22
N THR A 238 -14.92 -46.49 12.70
CA THR A 238 -15.97 -45.46 12.80
C THR A 238 -15.76 -44.61 14.04
N HIS A 239 -15.79 -43.28 13.94
CA HIS A 239 -16.10 -42.43 15.09
C HIS A 239 -17.01 -41.25 14.73
N ASN A 240 -17.91 -40.98 15.68
CA ASN A 240 -19.18 -40.28 15.60
C ASN A 240 -19.10 -38.77 15.34
N ILE A 241 -20.14 -38.27 14.66
CA ILE A 241 -20.52 -36.86 14.57
C ILE A 241 -21.32 -36.48 15.82
N GLU A 242 -20.91 -35.43 16.53
CA GLU A 242 -21.71 -34.80 17.58
C GLU A 242 -22.21 -33.42 17.11
N LYS A 243 -23.53 -33.20 17.20
CA LYS A 243 -24.26 -31.97 16.84
C LYS A 243 -24.66 -31.18 18.09
N LYS A 244 -24.58 -29.83 18.04
CA LYS A 244 -25.61 -28.82 18.43
C LYS A 244 -25.00 -27.42 18.73
N PRO A 245 -25.79 -26.33 18.86
CA PRO A 245 -26.98 -25.92 18.09
C PRO A 245 -26.92 -24.45 17.60
N GLU A 246 -27.82 -24.12 16.68
CA GLU A 246 -28.11 -22.77 16.17
C GLU A 246 -28.87 -21.92 17.22
N SER A 247 -28.59 -20.61 17.28
CA SER A 247 -29.44 -19.63 17.97
C SER A 247 -29.73 -18.43 17.07
N SER A 248 -31.00 -18.30 16.72
CA SER A 248 -31.64 -17.19 16.03
C SER A 248 -31.67 -15.91 16.87
N GLY A 249 -31.24 -14.78 16.31
CA GLY A 249 -31.40 -13.45 16.90
C GLY A 249 -31.86 -12.44 15.84
N VAL A 250 -33.09 -11.96 15.96
CA VAL A 250 -33.70 -10.94 15.09
C VAL A 250 -33.11 -9.56 15.44
N ILE A 251 -32.43 -8.92 14.48
CA ILE A 251 -31.92 -7.54 14.65
C ILE A 251 -33.05 -6.55 14.34
N LYS A 252 -33.52 -5.81 15.36
CA LYS A 252 -34.41 -4.65 15.20
C LYS A 252 -33.58 -3.42 14.80
N LEU A 253 -33.86 -2.87 13.62
CA LEU A 253 -33.34 -1.58 13.17
C LEU A 253 -34.10 -0.44 13.87
N LEU A 254 -33.38 0.50 14.48
CA LEU A 254 -33.93 1.81 14.89
C LEU A 254 -33.61 2.87 13.81
N PRO A 255 -34.51 3.81 13.53
CA PRO A 255 -34.30 4.86 12.53
C PRO A 255 -33.30 5.93 13.02
N PRO A 256 -32.59 6.62 12.10
CA PRO A 256 -31.59 7.62 12.44
C PRO A 256 -32.22 8.90 13.03
N PRO A 257 -31.53 9.58 13.97
CA PRO A 257 -31.99 10.85 14.52
C PRO A 257 -31.95 12.00 13.49
N SER A 258 -32.96 12.85 13.58
CA SER A 258 -33.24 14.01 12.74
C SER A 258 -32.18 15.13 12.88
N ILE A 259 -31.87 15.77 11.75
CA ILE A 259 -30.80 16.75 11.49
C ILE A 259 -30.99 18.17 12.10
N TYR A 260 -31.81 18.35 13.14
CA TYR A 260 -32.26 19.69 13.55
C TYR A 260 -31.72 20.25 14.88
N ASP A 261 -30.63 19.72 15.44
CA ASP A 261 -30.00 20.33 16.62
C ASP A 261 -28.52 20.63 16.38
N LEU A 262 -28.26 21.72 15.64
CA LEU A 262 -26.97 22.38 15.57
C LEU A 262 -27.08 23.71 16.32
N ASN A 263 -26.59 23.75 17.55
CA ASN A 263 -26.03 24.93 18.20
C ASN A 263 -25.43 24.53 19.54
N ASP A 264 -24.10 24.36 19.60
CA ASP A 264 -23.36 24.95 20.70
C ASP A 264 -21.88 25.12 20.34
N GLU A 265 -21.45 26.37 20.37
CA GLU A 265 -20.06 26.80 20.29
C GLU A 265 -19.38 26.53 21.64
N LYS A 266 -18.17 25.96 21.60
CA LYS A 266 -16.96 26.40 22.36
C LYS A 266 -15.99 25.23 22.57
N ALA A 267 -14.89 25.26 21.83
CA ALA A 267 -13.60 24.79 22.35
C ALA A 267 -12.49 25.50 21.57
N GLY A 268 -11.78 26.39 22.26
CA GLY A 268 -10.65 27.14 21.69
C GLY A 268 -9.46 26.22 21.39
N PHE A 269 -8.88 26.39 20.21
CA PHE A 269 -7.66 25.71 19.79
C PHE A 269 -6.45 26.65 19.94
N GLN A 270 -5.47 26.21 20.74
CA GLN A 270 -4.14 26.83 20.76
C GLN A 270 -3.34 26.33 19.55
N THR A 271 -2.95 27.28 18.72
CA THR A 271 -2.15 27.09 17.51
C THR A 271 -0.66 27.07 17.86
N ASN A 272 0.04 25.98 17.56
CA ASN A 272 1.44 25.96 17.13
C ASN A 272 1.88 24.50 16.94
N ILE A 273 1.91 24.00 15.70
CA ILE A 273 2.84 22.97 15.19
C ILE A 273 2.66 22.92 13.64
N LEU A 274 3.78 22.98 12.93
CA LEU A 274 4.02 22.80 11.47
C LEU A 274 2.79 22.66 10.55
N LYS A 275 2.52 23.72 9.79
CA LYS A 275 1.48 23.83 8.75
C LYS A 275 1.56 22.65 7.77
N SER A 276 0.47 21.88 7.67
CA SER A 276 0.07 20.90 6.61
C SER A 276 -0.04 19.42 7.01
N LYS A 277 0.42 18.99 8.19
CA LYS A 277 0.24 17.60 8.64
C LYS A 277 -1.04 17.48 9.45
N TYR A 278 -2.02 16.71 8.96
CA TYR A 278 -3.26 16.44 9.69
C TYR A 278 -3.25 15.00 10.21
N ILE A 279 -3.16 14.87 11.53
CA ILE A 279 -3.60 13.68 12.25
C ILE A 279 -4.99 14.02 12.76
N ILE A 280 -6.02 13.34 12.24
CA ILE A 280 -7.41 13.65 12.60
C ILE A 280 -7.69 13.03 13.97
N GLN A 281 -7.68 13.85 15.02
CA GLN A 281 -7.96 13.48 16.40
C GLN A 281 -9.46 13.61 16.74
#